data_AF-A0A845FVG2-F1
#
_entry.id   AF-A0A845FVG2-F1
#
_cell.length_a   1.000
_cell.length_b   1.000
_cell.length_c   1.000
_cell.angle_alpha   90.00
_cell.angle_beta   90.00
_cell.angle_gamma   90.00
#
_symmetry.space_group_name_H-M   'P 1'
#
loop_
_entity.id
_entity.type
_entity.pdbx_description
1 polymer ?
#
loop_
_entity_poly.entity_id
_entity_poly.type
_entity_poly.pdbx_seq_one_letter_code
_entity_poly.pdbx_strand_id
1 'polypeptide(L)'
;MATAFEDGVAGWAQCQLDERCSTLLAHLARWQRQEGNRCELWRQLIVLQRQRIARMLARLPSLRVAIADPEFLQDVWLDALIKVVGEDYCYDLPDTSPWTLEQALAPDFWPD
;
A
#
# COMPACT_ATOMS: atom_id res chain seq x y z
N MET A 1 7.06 17.82 28.02
CA MET A 1 6.76 16.38 28.20
C MET A 1 5.58 15.89 27.37
N ALA A 2 4.63 16.74 26.94
CA ALA A 2 3.55 16.33 26.01
C ALA A 2 4.05 16.04 24.57
N THR A 3 5.01 16.83 24.09
CA THR A 3 5.55 16.74 22.72
C THR A 3 6.17 15.40 22.37
N ALA A 4 7.03 14.83 23.22
CA ALA A 4 7.72 13.57 22.91
C ALA A 4 6.79 12.35 22.79
N PHE A 5 5.65 12.33 23.49
CA PHE A 5 4.65 11.27 23.38
C PHE A 5 3.82 11.42 22.09
N GLU A 6 3.43 12.66 21.76
CA GLU A 6 2.71 12.97 20.52
C GLU A 6 3.58 12.69 19.30
N ASP A 7 4.87 13.05 19.34
CA ASP A 7 5.85 12.75 18.29
C ASP A 7 6.03 11.22 18.11
N GLY A 8 6.06 10.47 19.22
CA GLY A 8 6.13 9.01 19.18
C GLY A 8 4.91 8.35 18.55
N VAL A 9 3.71 8.86 18.84
CA VAL A 9 2.46 8.39 18.22
C VAL A 9 2.41 8.75 16.73
N ALA A 10 2.85 9.94 16.36
CA ALA A 10 2.92 10.39 14.98
C ALA A 10 3.87 9.52 14.15
N GLY A 11 5.08 9.25 14.65
CA GLY A 11 6.05 8.37 14.00
C GLY A 11 5.52 6.94 13.85
N TRP A 12 4.89 6.37 14.89
CA TRP A 12 4.28 5.04 14.80
C TRP A 12 3.15 4.99 13.76
N ALA A 13 2.30 6.00 13.73
CA ALA A 13 1.21 6.09 12.77
C ALA A 13 1.75 6.18 11.33
N GLN A 14 2.84 6.90 11.09
CA GLN A 14 3.50 6.93 9.79
C GLN A 14 4.00 5.54 9.41
N CYS A 15 4.83 4.89 10.25
CA CYS A 15 5.34 3.54 9.95
C CYS A 15 4.22 2.51 9.69
N GLN A 16 3.09 2.62 10.38
CA GLN A 16 1.92 1.78 10.13
C GLN A 16 1.23 2.07 8.79
N LEU A 17 1.27 3.30 8.30
CA LEU A 17 0.77 3.67 6.98
C LEU A 17 1.70 3.09 5.91
N ASP A 18 3.00 3.29 6.07
CA ASP A 18 4.05 2.82 5.15
C ASP A 18 3.90 1.30 4.90
N GLU A 19 3.89 0.51 5.98
CA GLU A 19 3.74 -0.95 5.93
C GLU A 19 2.41 -1.39 5.31
N ARG A 20 1.34 -0.62 5.53
CA ARG A 20 0.03 -0.96 4.98
C ARG A 20 -0.04 -0.70 3.49
N CYS A 21 0.45 0.45 3.05
CA CYS A 21 0.48 0.87 1.66
C CYS A 21 1.39 -0.04 0.84
N SER A 22 2.60 -0.35 1.33
CA SER A 22 3.52 -1.26 0.64
C SER A 22 2.93 -2.67 0.50
N THR A 23 2.26 -3.18 1.53
CA THR A 23 1.56 -4.48 1.44
C THR A 23 0.40 -4.45 0.44
N LEU A 24 -0.38 -3.36 0.38
CA LEU A 24 -1.46 -3.22 -0.60
C LEU A 24 -0.91 -3.24 -2.03
N LEU A 25 0.14 -2.45 -2.28
CA LEU A 25 0.79 -2.36 -3.59
C LEU A 25 1.42 -3.70 -4.00
N ALA A 26 2.04 -4.43 -3.07
CA ALA A 26 2.59 -5.76 -3.34
C ALA A 26 1.49 -6.74 -3.77
N HIS A 27 0.34 -6.73 -3.09
CA HIS A 27 -0.79 -7.57 -3.49
C HIS A 27 -1.36 -7.17 -4.86
N LEU A 28 -1.43 -5.88 -5.17
CA LEU A 28 -1.89 -5.40 -6.49
C LEU A 28 -0.91 -5.74 -7.61
N ALA A 29 0.40 -5.63 -7.37
CA ALA A 29 1.46 -6.06 -8.30
C ALA A 29 1.34 -7.54 -8.62
N ARG A 30 1.19 -8.37 -7.58
CA ARG A 30 0.94 -9.80 -7.75
C ARG A 30 -0.35 -10.08 -8.50
N TRP A 31 -1.44 -9.38 -8.16
CA TRP A 31 -2.73 -9.52 -8.82
C TRP A 31 -2.64 -9.23 -10.32
N GLN A 32 -1.92 -8.18 -10.70
CA GLN A 32 -1.69 -7.82 -12.08
C GLN A 32 -0.93 -8.94 -12.81
N ARG A 33 0.16 -9.44 -12.24
CA ARG A 33 1.01 -10.43 -12.92
C ARG A 33 0.40 -11.82 -13.05
N GLN A 34 -0.60 -12.16 -12.23
CA GLN A 34 -1.18 -13.50 -12.17
C GLN A 34 -2.54 -13.60 -12.89
N GLU A 35 -2.75 -12.92 -14.02
CA GLU A 35 -4.03 -12.87 -14.77
C GLU A 35 -4.72 -14.25 -14.97
N GLY A 36 -3.95 -15.34 -15.12
CA GLY A 36 -4.47 -16.71 -15.25
C GLY A 36 -4.66 -17.50 -13.94
N ASN A 37 -4.16 -17.00 -12.81
CA ASN A 37 -4.12 -17.68 -11.50
C ASN A 37 -4.63 -16.80 -10.35
N ARG A 38 -5.44 -15.78 -10.64
CA ARG A 38 -6.06 -14.90 -9.62
C ARG A 38 -6.92 -15.74 -8.67
N CYS A 39 -6.45 -15.93 -7.45
CA CYS A 39 -7.20 -16.66 -6.42
C CYS A 39 -8.04 -15.71 -5.55
N GLU A 40 -9.14 -16.22 -5.00
CA GLU A 40 -10.04 -15.44 -4.14
C GLU A 40 -9.34 -14.89 -2.89
N LEU A 41 -8.29 -15.57 -2.40
CA LEU A 41 -7.50 -15.10 -1.27
C LEU A 41 -6.86 -13.72 -1.53
N TRP A 42 -6.24 -13.51 -2.70
CA TRP A 42 -5.61 -12.21 -3.02
C TRP A 42 -6.63 -11.09 -3.13
N ARG A 43 -7.79 -11.37 -3.74
CA ARG A 43 -8.91 -10.44 -3.79
C ARG A 43 -9.33 -10.02 -2.38
N GLN A 44 -9.54 -10.99 -1.50
CA GLN A 44 -9.91 -10.73 -0.10
C GLN A 44 -8.83 -9.94 0.65
N LEU A 45 -7.55 -10.28 0.49
CA LEU A 45 -6.44 -9.57 1.12
C LEU A 45 -6.36 -8.10 0.68
N ILE A 46 -6.55 -7.82 -0.62
CA ILE A 46 -6.59 -6.45 -1.16
C ILE A 46 -7.75 -5.66 -0.55
N VAL A 47 -8.96 -6.23 -0.58
CA VAL A 47 -10.17 -5.60 -0.01
C VAL A 47 -9.98 -5.29 1.48
N LEU A 48 -9.50 -6.26 2.26
CA LEU A 48 -9.26 -6.08 3.69
C LEU A 48 -8.20 -5.01 3.96
N GLN A 49 -7.13 -4.96 3.17
CA GLN A 49 -6.08 -3.98 3.36
C GLN A 49 -6.55 -2.56 3.04
N ARG A 50 -7.32 -2.37 1.96
CA ARG A 50 -8.00 -1.10 1.65
C ARG A 50 -8.87 -0.64 2.81
N GLN A 51 -9.69 -1.53 3.37
CA GLN A 51 -10.53 -1.21 4.53
C GLN A 51 -9.72 -0.85 5.78
N ARG A 52 -8.56 -1.47 6.00
CA ARG A 52 -7.68 -1.14 7.13
C ARG A 52 -7.06 0.24 6.95
N ILE A 53 -6.57 0.58 5.75
CA ILE A 53 -6.03 1.90 5.45
C ILE A 53 -7.11 2.97 5.56
N ALA A 54 -8.29 2.76 4.97
CA ALA A 54 -9.40 3.70 5.04
C ALA A 54 -9.81 4.00 6.50
N ARG A 55 -9.89 2.98 7.36
CA ARG A 55 -10.17 3.15 8.79
C ARG A 55 -9.08 3.93 9.52
N MET A 56 -7.81 3.73 9.15
CA MET A 56 -6.69 4.46 9.72
C MET A 56 -6.72 5.94 9.32
N LEU A 57 -6.94 6.23 8.04
CA LEU A 57 -7.07 7.60 7.52
C LEU A 57 -8.31 8.33 8.08
N ALA A 58 -9.38 7.61 8.42
CA ALA A 58 -10.54 8.19 9.10
C ALA A 58 -10.23 8.58 10.56
N ARG A 59 -9.37 7.81 11.24
CA ARG A 59 -8.93 8.09 12.63
C ARG A 59 -7.85 9.16 12.70
N LEU A 60 -6.99 9.22 11.70
CA LEU A 60 -5.85 10.13 11.61
C LEU A 60 -5.88 10.86 10.25
N PRO A 61 -6.71 11.89 10.09
CA PRO A 61 -6.86 12.60 8.82
C PRO A 61 -5.58 13.27 8.31
N SER A 62 -4.64 13.62 9.21
CA SER A 62 -3.34 14.21 8.85
C SER A 62 -2.52 13.32 7.91
N LEU A 63 -2.70 12.00 7.99
CA LEU A 63 -2.01 11.03 7.13
C LEU A 63 -2.47 11.06 5.67
N ARG A 64 -3.59 11.74 5.36
CA ARG A 64 -4.05 11.87 3.97
C ARG A 64 -3.11 12.70 3.10
N VAL A 65 -2.30 13.56 3.71
CA VAL A 65 -1.29 14.35 2.98
C VAL A 65 -0.26 13.41 2.34
N ALA A 66 0.15 12.36 3.06
CA ALA A 66 1.09 11.37 2.53
C ALA A 66 0.52 10.60 1.34
N ILE A 67 -0.79 10.32 1.30
CA ILE A 67 -1.41 9.59 0.18
C ILE A 67 -1.23 10.33 -1.15
N ALA A 68 -1.25 11.66 -1.13
CA ALA A 68 -1.08 12.50 -2.31
C ALA A 68 0.40 12.84 -2.61
N ASP A 69 1.34 12.35 -1.80
CA ASP A 69 2.77 12.64 -1.92
C ASP A 69 3.46 11.62 -2.85
N PRO A 70 4.02 12.05 -3.99
CA PRO A 70 4.73 11.17 -4.92
C PRO A 70 5.98 10.53 -4.32
N GLU A 71 6.69 11.21 -3.41
CA GLU A 71 7.89 10.66 -2.76
C GLU A 71 7.49 9.51 -1.84
N PHE A 72 6.45 9.72 -1.04
CA PHE A 72 5.86 8.68 -0.21
C PHE A 72 5.41 7.46 -1.04
N LEU A 73 4.71 7.68 -2.15
CA LEU A 73 4.30 6.59 -3.07
C LEU A 73 5.52 5.80 -3.55
N GLN A 74 6.60 6.48 -3.94
CA GLN A 74 7.80 5.82 -4.42
C GLN A 74 8.46 4.96 -3.33
N ASP A 75 8.56 5.46 -2.10
CA ASP A 75 9.12 4.72 -0.98
C ASP A 75 8.33 3.43 -0.70
N VAL A 76 7.00 3.54 -0.55
CA VAL A 76 6.17 2.35 -0.28
C VAL A 76 6.09 1.40 -1.49
N TRP A 77 6.35 1.89 -2.71
CA TRP A 77 6.46 1.05 -3.89
C TRP A 77 7.76 0.22 -3.87
N LEU A 78 8.90 0.82 -3.53
CA LEU A 78 10.15 0.07 -3.39
C LEU A 78 10.03 -1.01 -2.31
N ASP A 79 9.38 -0.70 -1.19
CA ASP A 79 9.06 -1.70 -0.15
C ASP A 79 8.13 -2.81 -0.68
N ALA A 80 7.16 -2.45 -1.52
CA ALA A 80 6.28 -3.41 -2.16
C ALA A 80 7.04 -4.37 -3.10
N LEU A 81 7.99 -3.85 -3.87
CA LEU A 81 8.87 -4.65 -4.73
C LEU A 81 9.66 -5.67 -3.89
N ILE A 82 10.27 -5.24 -2.77
CA ILE A 82 10.99 -6.15 -1.86
C ILE A 82 10.08 -7.28 -1.36
N LYS A 83 8.82 -6.97 -1.03
CA LYS A 83 7.85 -7.96 -0.55
C LYS A 83 7.43 -8.97 -1.62
N VAL A 84 7.46 -8.61 -2.90
CA VAL A 84 6.87 -9.42 -3.98
C VAL A 84 7.88 -10.00 -4.97
N VAL A 85 9.12 -9.52 -5.02
CA VAL A 85 10.13 -9.94 -6.02
C VAL A 85 10.45 -11.44 -6.00
N GLY A 86 10.20 -12.13 -4.89
CA GLY A 86 10.36 -13.58 -4.75
C GLY A 86 9.12 -14.41 -5.12
N GLU A 87 8.00 -13.77 -5.45
CA GLU A 87 6.76 -14.44 -5.84
C GLU A 87 6.73 -14.76 -7.34
N ASP A 88 5.97 -15.77 -7.71
CA ASP A 88 5.82 -16.19 -9.11
C ASP A 88 5.39 -15.01 -10.00
N TYR A 89 6.12 -14.83 -11.11
CA TYR A 89 5.89 -13.81 -12.15
C TYR A 89 6.07 -12.35 -11.70
N CYS A 90 6.76 -12.09 -10.58
CA CYS A 90 6.94 -10.74 -10.04
C CYS A 90 8.40 -10.23 -10.06
N TYR A 91 9.24 -10.77 -10.96
CA TYR A 91 10.68 -10.44 -11.03
C TYR A 91 11.02 -9.25 -11.97
N ASP A 92 10.08 -8.82 -12.81
CA ASP A 92 10.26 -7.78 -13.85
C ASP A 92 9.32 -6.58 -13.66
N LEU A 93 8.92 -6.32 -12.41
CA LEU A 93 8.10 -5.16 -12.06
C LEU A 93 8.87 -3.84 -12.27
N PRO A 94 8.20 -2.74 -12.66
CA PRO A 94 8.87 -1.46 -12.89
C PRO A 94 9.39 -0.84 -11.58
N ASP A 95 10.51 -0.13 -11.67
CA ASP A 95 11.12 0.56 -10.52
C ASP A 95 10.26 1.73 -9.98
N THR A 96 9.35 2.25 -10.80
CA THR A 96 8.37 3.28 -10.42
C THR A 96 6.95 2.70 -10.39
N SER A 97 6.13 3.18 -9.46
CA SER A 97 4.78 2.64 -9.33
C SER A 97 3.94 2.94 -10.57
N PRO A 98 3.27 1.94 -11.16
CA PRO A 98 2.37 2.15 -12.29
C PRO A 98 1.04 2.82 -11.89
N TRP A 99 0.78 2.98 -10.59
CA TRP A 99 -0.47 3.51 -10.06
C TRP A 99 -0.20 4.55 -8.98
N THR A 100 -1.12 5.50 -8.83
CA THR A 100 -1.19 6.38 -7.66
C THR A 100 -1.72 5.64 -6.45
N LEU A 101 -1.47 6.13 -5.23
CA LEU A 101 -2.08 5.56 -4.02
C LEU A 101 -3.59 5.76 -4.01
N GLU A 102 -4.11 6.86 -4.58
CA GLU A 102 -5.55 7.07 -4.75
C GLU A 102 -6.18 5.99 -5.61
N GLN A 103 -5.55 5.64 -6.74
CA GLN A 103 -5.99 4.52 -7.58
C GLN A 103 -5.89 3.19 -6.81
N ALA A 104 -4.76 2.92 -6.16
CA ALA A 104 -4.56 1.69 -5.40
C ALA A 104 -5.62 1.50 -4.29
N LEU A 105 -6.04 2.59 -3.65
CA LEU A 105 -7.05 2.60 -2.58
C LEU A 105 -8.50 2.57 -3.08
N ALA A 106 -8.74 2.88 -4.35
CA ALA A 106 -10.08 2.88 -4.92
C ALA A 106 -10.71 1.47 -4.84
N PRO A 107 -11.94 1.31 -4.30
CA PRO A 107 -12.54 -0.01 -4.09
C PRO A 107 -12.73 -0.84 -5.36
N ASP A 108 -12.98 -0.15 -6.48
CA ASP A 108 -13.25 -0.67 -7.81
C ASP A 108 -11.99 -0.84 -8.67
N PHE A 109 -10.83 -0.37 -8.20
CA PHE A 109 -9.59 -0.53 -8.92
C PHE A 109 -9.03 -1.95 -8.80
N TRP A 110 -8.82 -2.59 -9.94
CA TRP A 110 -8.13 -3.87 -10.08
C TRP A 110 -7.26 -3.74 -11.33
N PRO A 111 -5.93 -3.82 -11.22
CA PRO A 111 -5.08 -3.72 -12.39
C PRO A 111 -5.34 -4.91 -13.30
N ASP A 112 -5.54 -4.62 -14.59
CA ASP A 112 -5.63 -5.62 -15.64
C ASP A 112 -4.31 -6.35 -15.78
#